data_AF-A0A8S1BGC7-F1
#
_entry.id   AF-A0A8S1BGC7-F1
#
_cell.length_a   1.000
_cell.length_b   1.000
_cell.length_c   1.000
_cell.angle_alpha   90.00
_cell.angle_beta   90.00
_cell.angle_gamma   90.00
#
_symmetry.space_group_name_H-M   'P 1'
#
loop_
_entity.id
_entity.type
_entity.pdbx_description
1 polymer ?
#
loop_
_entity_poly.entity_id
_entity_poly.type
_entity_poly.pdbx_seq_one_letter_code
_entity_poly.pdbx_strand_id
1 'polypeptide(L)'
;MNTLNEMSDEEFVPFLHNLGVETYKKSFEWMLSDRDFAGVLRWLYNNLDHNNALTAREECRYLELEKKGLLVSPEDLETSILDIQHQYESICLPGDKEAVEDVKLDIHMMKERLSMLEKQEAMFEDLKKQNELLKEELNLEITKLNSAHQQFVEDENTAADDCMSLAQEVESLTEGVVDVIADTLDVYSTCHVDKEHAKKFFTFGPFESYRQSQALFRSHFDLFASKKIAKVQNDIASDEELRSALVEANQMEERLTDAVWAYIESKAELSGEQAKLALVTNYKDVHPSQITTCLLEAQSAVELLEQEESILYQQLHQAVKQLVDARTALAVETTASCALAVRQQVQSALCSALEACACALRLDRALYTALRHELRTVEQLLHFAHQLKHYVRDEGDAVRTRIDAMNEIYAEQTACEVKLNASDILLQALHVILSGQTGSDTQLLVKQYSELLSDVNDLKESVYEEYKNKEKALVDFKSRTEPLQRCVWGGAGRGARRGSVRAAQAAHALAQRHADADAHVLAATSRFAAVKNGDKQHLRKLWQWFLTDPAKLLSTLKNANCKFYD
;
A
#
# COMPACT_ATOMS: atom_id res chain seq x y z
N MET A 1 18.10 -8.41 63.73
CA MET A 1 19.28 -8.38 64.63
C MET A 1 20.24 -7.34 64.10
N ASN A 2 20.82 -6.54 65.00
CA ASN A 2 21.72 -5.40 64.79
C ASN A 2 21.06 -4.05 64.43
N THR A 3 20.42 -3.45 65.44
CA THR A 3 20.37 -2.00 65.66
C THR A 3 20.90 -1.81 67.08
N LEU A 4 22.23 -1.77 67.21
CA LEU A 4 23.01 -0.55 67.45
C LEU A 4 22.66 0.11 68.81
N ASN A 5 23.66 0.07 69.69
CA ASN A 5 23.79 0.88 70.90
C ASN A 5 23.71 2.36 70.50
N GLU A 6 22.57 3.02 70.69
CA GLU A 6 22.39 4.42 70.26
C GLU A 6 21.88 5.32 71.39
N MET A 7 22.21 5.01 72.64
CA MET A 7 22.12 6.06 73.65
C MET A 7 23.30 5.91 74.61
N SER A 8 24.30 6.77 74.43
CA SER A 8 25.46 6.88 75.31
C SER A 8 25.24 8.02 76.31
N ASP A 9 26.08 8.09 77.34
CA ASP A 9 26.09 9.24 78.25
C ASP A 9 26.38 10.56 77.51
N GLU A 10 27.10 10.50 76.39
CA GLU A 10 27.41 11.66 75.55
C GLU A 10 26.17 12.29 74.91
N GLU A 11 25.10 11.51 74.72
CA GLU A 11 23.82 12.00 74.17
C GLU A 11 22.78 12.24 75.28
N PHE A 12 22.72 11.34 76.28
CA PHE A 12 21.70 11.37 77.31
C PHE A 12 21.95 12.42 78.41
N VAL A 13 23.21 12.68 78.78
CA VAL A 13 23.53 13.68 79.82
C VAL A 13 23.25 15.11 79.32
N PRO A 14 23.62 15.50 78.09
CA PRO A 14 23.19 16.79 77.53
C PRO A 14 21.67 16.92 77.42
N PHE A 15 20.97 15.85 77.05
CA PHE A 15 19.50 15.83 77.02
C PHE A 15 18.87 16.14 78.38
N LEU A 16 19.34 15.47 79.45
CA LEU A 16 18.87 15.76 80.82
C LEU A 16 19.22 17.18 81.25
N HIS A 17 20.39 17.69 80.85
CA HIS A 17 20.80 19.05 81.16
C HIS A 17 19.92 20.09 80.45
N ASN A 18 19.53 19.81 79.20
CA ASN A 18 18.60 20.63 78.42
C ASN A 18 17.19 20.64 79.06
N LEU A 19 16.76 19.56 79.71
CA LEU A 19 15.51 19.51 80.50
C LEU A 19 15.62 20.22 81.87
N GLY A 20 16.76 20.85 82.18
CA GLY A 20 16.98 21.58 83.44
C GLY A 20 17.36 20.70 84.63
N VAL A 21 17.70 19.42 84.40
CA VAL A 21 18.11 18.48 85.45
C VAL A 21 19.61 18.59 85.68
N GLU A 22 20.04 18.89 86.91
CA GLU A 22 21.46 18.88 87.27
C GLU A 22 21.96 17.43 87.43
N THR A 23 22.82 17.00 86.51
CA THR A 23 23.35 15.63 86.46
C THR A 23 24.64 15.43 87.27
N TYR A 24 25.19 16.50 87.86
CA TYR A 24 26.40 16.49 88.70
C TYR A 24 27.61 15.73 88.11
N LYS A 25 27.75 15.69 86.78
CA LYS A 25 28.80 14.95 86.05
C LYS A 25 28.86 13.45 86.38
N LYS A 26 27.74 12.85 86.80
CA LYS A 26 27.65 11.39 86.99
C LYS A 26 27.35 10.70 85.67
N SER A 27 27.93 9.51 85.50
CA SER A 27 27.63 8.61 84.37
C SER A 27 26.31 7.88 84.60
N PHE A 28 25.47 7.82 83.56
CA PHE A 28 24.17 7.13 83.52
C PHE A 28 24.22 5.87 82.64
N GLU A 29 25.37 5.54 82.03
CA GLU A 29 25.59 4.37 81.19
C GLU A 29 25.18 3.06 81.87
N TRP A 30 25.41 2.93 83.18
CA TRP A 30 25.02 1.75 83.94
C TRP A 30 23.49 1.60 84.05
N MET A 31 22.73 2.70 84.15
CA MET A 31 21.26 2.69 84.14
C MET A 31 20.70 2.47 82.73
N LEU A 32 21.38 3.00 81.71
CA LEU A 32 21.04 2.74 80.30
C LEU A 32 21.32 1.29 79.88
N SER A 33 22.17 0.60 80.63
CA SER A 33 22.52 -0.81 80.43
C SER A 33 21.65 -1.79 81.24
N ASP A 34 20.99 -1.32 82.30
CA ASP A 34 20.10 -2.13 83.14
C ASP A 34 18.71 -2.28 82.49
N ARG A 35 18.23 -3.52 82.35
CA ARG A 35 16.96 -3.80 81.65
C ARG A 35 15.74 -3.18 82.32
N ASP A 36 15.76 -3.02 83.63
CA ASP A 36 14.60 -2.50 84.37
C ASP A 36 14.47 -0.97 84.22
N PHE A 37 15.58 -0.26 84.00
CA PHE A 37 15.61 1.20 83.85
C PHE A 37 15.74 1.67 82.40
N ALA A 38 16.46 0.93 81.56
CA ALA A 38 16.74 1.30 80.17
C ALA A 38 15.47 1.50 79.34
N GLY A 39 14.41 0.72 79.60
CA GLY A 39 13.12 0.88 78.92
C GLY A 39 12.47 2.24 79.23
N VAL A 40 12.46 2.64 80.51
CA VAL A 40 11.86 3.91 80.95
C VAL A 40 12.70 5.10 80.49
N LEU A 41 14.03 5.01 80.57
CA LEU A 41 14.93 6.08 80.15
C LEU A 41 14.92 6.28 78.63
N ARG A 42 14.81 5.21 77.83
CA ARG A 42 14.56 5.31 76.38
C ARG A 42 13.22 5.93 76.06
N TRP A 43 12.18 5.56 76.80
CA TRP A 43 10.89 6.17 76.60
C TRP A 43 10.94 7.67 76.89
N LEU A 44 11.60 8.10 77.98
CA LEU A 44 11.80 9.51 78.30
C LEU A 44 12.61 10.25 77.22
N TYR A 45 13.75 9.70 76.79
CA TYR A 45 14.58 10.30 75.74
C TYR A 45 13.85 10.47 74.40
N ASN A 46 13.08 9.46 74.00
CA ASN A 46 12.42 9.47 72.70
C ASN A 46 11.13 10.30 72.65
N ASN A 47 10.50 10.57 73.81
CA ASN A 47 9.16 11.19 73.85
C ASN A 47 9.12 12.55 74.56
N LEU A 48 10.15 12.96 75.31
CA LEU A 48 10.25 14.30 75.87
C LEU A 48 11.10 15.19 74.95
N ASP A 49 10.47 15.85 73.99
CA ASP A 49 11.15 16.85 73.14
C ASP A 49 11.20 18.20 73.87
N HIS A 50 12.34 18.90 73.82
CA HIS A 50 12.52 20.24 74.43
C HIS A 50 11.56 21.27 73.80
N ASN A 51 11.04 20.98 72.61
CA ASN A 51 10.05 21.80 71.92
C ASN A 51 8.60 21.60 72.41
N ASN A 52 8.33 20.61 73.27
CA ASN A 52 7.01 20.35 73.87
C ASN A 52 6.93 20.75 75.36
N ALA A 53 8.01 21.26 75.95
CA ALA A 53 7.99 21.87 77.27
C ALA A 53 7.84 23.39 77.11
N LEU A 54 6.73 23.95 77.57
CA LEU A 54 6.53 25.40 77.60
C LEU A 54 7.64 26.03 78.48
N THR A 55 8.34 27.05 78.00
CA THR A 55 9.24 27.80 78.87
C THR A 55 8.44 28.46 80.00
N ALA A 56 9.03 28.74 81.17
CA ALA A 56 8.30 29.35 82.30
C ALA A 56 7.54 30.66 81.94
N ARG A 57 7.99 31.36 80.89
CA ARG A 57 7.33 32.54 80.32
C ARG A 57 6.11 32.15 79.46
N GLU A 58 6.20 31.07 78.70
CA GLU A 58 5.11 30.52 77.89
C GLU A 58 4.09 29.79 78.77
N GLU A 59 4.49 29.15 79.86
CA GLU A 59 3.57 28.61 80.88
C GLU A 59 2.74 29.72 81.53
N CYS A 60 3.38 30.84 81.93
CA CYS A 60 2.66 32.01 82.45
C CYS A 60 1.68 32.57 81.40
N ARG A 61 2.11 32.66 80.13
CA ARG A 61 1.29 33.18 79.04
C ARG A 61 0.13 32.23 78.68
N TYR A 62 0.37 30.93 78.72
CA TYR A 62 -0.65 29.89 78.51
C TYR A 62 -1.69 29.95 79.63
N LEU A 63 -1.28 30.01 80.90
CA LEU A 63 -2.17 30.18 82.05
C LEU A 63 -2.97 31.50 82.00
N GLU A 64 -2.38 32.58 81.49
CA GLU A 64 -3.10 33.85 81.29
C GLU A 64 -4.13 33.77 80.14
N LEU A 65 -3.82 33.04 79.06
CA LEU A 65 -4.73 32.81 77.93
C LEU A 65 -5.86 31.85 78.31
N GLU A 66 -5.56 30.82 79.11
CA GLU A 66 -6.52 29.89 79.71
C GLU A 66 -7.50 30.63 80.62
N LYS A 67 -7.00 31.47 81.53
CA LYS A 67 -7.83 32.32 82.41
C LYS A 67 -8.71 33.31 81.65
N LYS A 68 -8.29 33.72 80.45
CA LYS A 68 -9.06 34.62 79.57
C LYS A 68 -10.01 33.87 78.64
N GLY A 69 -10.02 32.53 78.66
CA GLY A 69 -10.86 31.71 77.77
C GLY A 69 -10.48 31.85 76.30
N LEU A 70 -9.24 32.21 75.99
CA LEU A 70 -8.73 32.43 74.64
C LEU A 70 -7.97 31.22 74.08
N LEU A 71 -7.99 30.09 74.80
CA LEU A 71 -7.47 28.83 74.27
C LEU A 71 -8.49 28.25 73.30
N VAL A 72 -8.00 27.95 72.11
CA VAL A 72 -8.75 27.23 71.07
C VAL A 72 -9.04 25.82 71.62
N SER A 73 -10.28 25.34 71.45
CA SER A 73 -10.61 23.98 71.88
C SER A 73 -9.78 22.98 71.08
N PRO A 74 -9.48 21.78 71.62
CA PRO A 74 -8.74 20.76 70.89
C PRO A 74 -9.42 20.41 69.56
N GLU A 75 -10.75 20.42 69.51
CA GLU A 75 -11.55 20.18 68.30
C GLU A 75 -11.39 21.31 67.27
N ASP A 76 -11.37 22.57 67.72
CA ASP A 76 -11.14 23.74 66.85
C ASP A 76 -9.69 23.82 66.34
N LEU A 77 -8.73 23.29 67.11
CA LEU A 77 -7.33 23.20 66.71
C LEU A 77 -7.14 22.10 65.67
N GLU A 78 -7.72 20.91 65.88
CA GLU A 78 -7.69 19.80 64.93
C GLU A 78 -8.35 20.19 63.61
N THR A 79 -9.49 20.87 63.65
CA THR A 79 -10.14 21.38 62.43
C THR A 79 -9.28 22.42 61.71
N SER A 80 -8.62 23.33 62.43
CA SER A 80 -7.71 24.30 61.81
C SER A 80 -6.46 23.65 61.21
N ILE A 81 -5.92 22.59 61.84
CA ILE A 81 -4.81 21.80 61.29
C ILE A 81 -5.25 21.07 60.02
N LEU A 82 -6.43 20.44 60.04
CA LEU A 82 -7.02 19.78 58.87
C LEU A 82 -7.28 20.78 57.74
N ASP A 83 -7.77 21.98 58.04
CA ASP A 83 -7.98 23.04 57.05
C ASP A 83 -6.65 23.47 56.40
N ILE A 84 -5.56 23.57 57.17
CA ILE A 84 -4.23 23.88 56.64
C ILE A 84 -3.71 22.73 55.76
N GLN A 85 -3.89 21.47 56.18
CA GLN A 85 -3.51 20.30 55.39
C GLN A 85 -4.32 20.18 54.09
N HIS A 86 -5.61 20.54 54.12
CA HIS A 86 -6.45 20.59 52.94
C HIS A 86 -6.10 21.75 52.00
N GLN A 87 -5.74 22.91 52.55
CA GLN A 87 -5.36 24.08 51.77
C GLN A 87 -3.99 23.91 51.10
N TYR A 88 -3.07 23.19 51.74
CA TYR A 88 -1.74 22.91 51.24
C TYR A 88 -1.46 21.41 51.25
N GLU A 89 -2.04 20.73 50.27
CA GLU A 89 -1.83 19.32 50.02
C GLU A 89 -0.31 19.05 49.87
N SER A 90 0.25 18.14 50.68
CA SER A 90 1.68 17.78 50.78
C SER A 90 2.55 18.56 51.78
N ILE A 91 2.01 19.41 52.66
CA ILE A 91 2.78 19.95 53.79
C ILE A 91 2.82 18.92 54.93
N CYS A 92 4.03 18.42 55.25
CA CYS A 92 4.24 17.60 56.45
C CYS A 92 4.09 18.45 57.72
N LEU A 93 3.36 17.96 58.71
CA LEU A 93 3.29 18.61 60.01
C LEU A 93 4.62 18.42 60.78
N PRO A 94 5.13 19.46 61.45
CA PRO A 94 6.28 19.31 62.35
C PRO A 94 5.98 18.26 63.44
N GLY A 95 6.80 17.20 63.51
CA GLY A 95 6.65 16.10 64.47
C GLY A 95 6.15 14.78 63.86
N ASP A 96 5.56 14.81 62.66
CA ASP A 96 5.16 13.62 61.92
C ASP A 96 6.37 13.04 61.16
N LYS A 97 7.12 12.16 61.84
CA LYS A 97 8.34 11.56 61.29
C LYS A 97 8.05 10.65 60.08
N GLU A 98 6.89 10.00 60.05
CA GLU A 98 6.52 9.09 58.96
C GLU A 98 6.23 9.90 57.68
N ALA A 99 5.39 10.94 57.78
CA ALA A 99 5.09 11.79 56.64
C ALA A 99 6.33 12.52 56.08
N VAL A 100 7.28 12.89 56.94
CA VAL A 100 8.55 13.52 56.50
C VAL A 100 9.44 12.54 55.74
N GLU A 101 9.51 11.27 56.15
CA GLU A 101 10.29 10.26 55.43
C GLU A 101 9.63 9.91 54.08
N ASP A 102 8.30 9.86 54.02
CA ASP A 102 7.57 9.65 52.76
C ASP A 102 7.85 10.78 51.75
N VAL A 103 7.80 12.05 52.18
CA VAL A 103 8.12 13.19 51.31
C VAL A 103 9.58 13.20 50.89
N LYS A 104 10.52 12.76 51.76
CA LYS A 104 11.93 12.61 51.35
C LYS A 104 12.10 11.53 50.27
N LEU A 105 11.39 10.41 50.39
CA LEU A 105 11.40 9.35 49.38
C LEU A 105 10.85 9.87 48.05
N ASP A 106 9.74 10.61 48.07
CA ASP A 106 9.14 11.20 46.87
C ASP A 106 10.09 12.21 46.21
N ILE A 107 10.75 13.07 46.99
CA ILE A 107 11.77 13.98 46.48
C ILE A 107 12.94 13.21 45.86
N HIS A 108 13.35 12.11 46.47
CA HIS A 108 14.43 11.27 45.93
C HIS A 108 14.04 10.65 44.59
N MET A 109 12.85 10.04 44.50
CA MET A 109 12.32 9.49 43.25
C MET A 109 12.17 10.54 42.16
N MET A 110 11.70 11.75 42.51
CA MET A 110 11.61 12.86 41.56
C MET A 110 12.98 13.30 41.04
N LYS A 111 14.02 13.31 41.89
CA LYS A 111 15.40 13.61 41.48
C LYS A 111 15.97 12.54 40.53
N GLU A 112 15.73 11.26 40.82
CA GLU A 112 16.16 10.17 39.93
C GLU A 112 15.47 10.26 38.57
N ARG A 113 14.16 10.55 38.57
CA ARG A 113 13.39 10.77 37.33
C ARG A 113 13.93 11.96 36.53
N LEU A 114 14.29 13.05 37.21
CA LEU A 114 14.89 14.22 36.56
C LEU A 114 16.25 13.87 35.93
N SER A 115 17.12 13.14 36.64
CA SER A 115 18.41 12.69 36.09
C SER A 115 18.24 11.79 34.87
N MET A 116 17.22 10.93 34.86
CA MET A 116 16.89 10.10 33.69
C MET A 116 16.43 10.95 32.49
N LEU A 117 15.63 11.99 32.72
CA LEU A 117 15.19 12.91 31.68
C LEU A 117 16.35 13.72 31.10
N GLU A 118 17.27 14.23 31.93
CA GLU A 118 18.47 14.93 31.47
C GLU A 118 19.36 14.03 30.59
N LYS A 119 19.51 12.75 30.95
CA LYS A 119 20.22 11.77 30.11
C LYS A 119 19.51 11.53 28.77
N GLN A 120 18.18 11.47 28.78
CA GLN A 120 17.40 11.34 27.54
C GLN A 120 17.57 12.57 26.65
N GLU A 121 17.53 13.78 27.21
CA GLU A 121 17.76 15.03 26.48
C GLU A 121 19.15 15.05 25.82
N ALA A 122 20.20 14.65 26.55
CA ALA A 122 21.54 14.53 25.99
C ALA A 122 21.60 13.55 24.80
N MET A 123 20.96 12.37 24.94
CA MET A 123 20.85 11.41 23.84
C MET A 123 20.09 11.97 22.63
N PHE A 124 19.04 12.75 22.84
CA PHE A 124 18.29 13.40 21.77
C PHE A 124 19.12 14.44 21.03
N GLU A 125 19.90 15.25 21.74
CA GLU A 125 20.81 16.22 21.11
C GLU A 125 21.91 15.54 20.29
N ASP A 126 22.44 14.41 20.77
CA ASP A 126 23.42 13.62 20.00
C ASP A 126 22.80 12.98 18.75
N LEU A 127 21.57 12.43 18.86
CA LEU A 127 20.82 11.92 17.71
C LEU A 127 20.51 13.02 16.68
N LYS A 128 20.22 14.23 17.14
CA LYS A 128 19.98 15.38 16.27
C LYS A 128 21.24 15.76 15.49
N LYS A 129 22.40 15.82 16.15
CA LYS A 129 23.69 16.04 15.48
C LYS A 129 24.03 14.94 14.47
N GLN A 130 23.80 13.67 14.82
CA GLN A 130 23.99 12.56 13.89
C GLN A 130 23.09 12.68 12.66
N ASN A 131 21.83 13.10 12.84
CA ASN A 131 20.90 13.32 11.74
C ASN A 131 21.33 14.48 10.83
N GLU A 132 21.85 15.57 11.41
CA GLU A 132 22.42 16.69 10.65
C GLU A 132 23.63 16.26 9.81
N LEU A 133 24.57 15.50 10.40
CA LEU A 133 25.72 14.95 9.67
C LEU A 133 25.29 14.01 8.53
N LEU A 134 24.33 13.12 8.79
CA LEU A 134 23.83 12.18 7.79
C LEU A 134 23.11 12.91 6.64
N LYS A 135 22.42 14.02 6.94
CA LYS A 135 21.82 14.89 5.93
C LYS A 135 22.87 15.60 5.07
N GLU A 136 23.99 16.02 5.66
CA GLU A 136 25.12 16.59 4.92
C GLU A 136 25.77 15.54 4.00
N GLU A 137 26.01 14.33 4.49
CA GLU A 137 26.52 13.20 3.69
C GLU A 137 25.58 12.87 2.52
N LEU A 138 24.27 12.81 2.78
CA LEU A 138 23.27 12.57 1.74
C LEU A 138 23.27 13.68 0.68
N ASN A 139 23.42 14.94 1.07
CA ASN A 139 23.52 16.05 0.11
C ASN A 139 24.77 15.94 -0.76
N LEU A 140 25.91 15.51 -0.20
CA LEU A 140 27.13 15.26 -0.96
C LEU A 140 26.92 14.12 -1.96
N GLU A 141 26.27 13.02 -1.57
CA GLU A 141 25.94 11.92 -2.47
C GLU A 141 24.98 12.33 -3.58
N ILE A 142 23.92 13.09 -3.27
CA ILE A 142 22.99 13.64 -4.27
C ILE A 142 23.75 14.51 -5.28
N THR A 143 24.69 15.33 -4.81
CA THR A 143 25.50 16.18 -5.70
C THR A 143 26.38 15.35 -6.63
N LYS A 144 27.03 14.29 -6.11
CA LYS A 144 27.83 13.34 -6.91
C LYS A 144 26.97 12.58 -7.92
N LEU A 145 25.78 12.16 -7.53
CA LEU A 145 24.82 11.50 -8.42
C LEU A 145 24.35 12.43 -9.54
N ASN A 146 24.04 13.68 -9.22
CA ASN A 146 23.65 14.67 -10.21
C ASN A 146 24.78 14.98 -11.20
N SER A 147 26.03 15.12 -10.74
CA SER A 147 27.17 15.31 -11.64
C SER A 147 27.41 14.08 -12.54
N ALA A 148 27.29 12.88 -11.99
CA ALA A 148 27.42 11.65 -12.79
C ALA A 148 26.28 11.52 -13.81
N HIS A 149 25.05 11.90 -13.44
CA HIS A 149 23.91 11.89 -14.35
C HIS A 149 24.09 12.90 -15.49
N GLN A 150 24.54 14.12 -15.20
CA GLN A 150 24.85 15.12 -16.22
C GLN A 150 25.92 14.62 -17.18
N GLN A 151 27.00 14.02 -16.67
CA GLN A 151 28.04 13.42 -17.50
C GLN A 151 27.48 12.31 -18.40
N PHE A 152 26.63 11.43 -17.88
CA PHE A 152 25.96 10.40 -18.69
C PHE A 152 25.11 10.98 -19.82
N VAL A 153 24.37 12.07 -19.55
CA VAL A 153 23.55 12.74 -20.56
C VAL A 153 24.43 13.40 -21.63
N GLU A 154 25.55 14.01 -21.25
CA GLU A 154 26.52 14.57 -22.19
C GLU A 154 27.18 13.48 -23.05
N ASP A 155 27.56 12.35 -22.45
CA ASP A 155 28.12 11.19 -23.15
C ASP A 155 27.08 10.56 -24.11
N GLU A 156 25.80 10.51 -23.72
CA GLU A 156 24.72 10.01 -24.60
C GLU A 156 24.48 10.95 -25.78
N ASN A 157 24.47 12.26 -25.56
CA ASN A 157 24.30 13.25 -26.62
C ASN A 157 25.48 13.21 -27.61
N THR A 158 26.72 13.15 -27.11
CA THR A 158 27.91 13.05 -27.97
C THR A 158 27.91 11.75 -28.79
N ALA A 159 27.56 10.62 -28.18
CA ALA A 159 27.40 9.37 -28.92
C ALA A 159 26.27 9.41 -29.96
N ALA A 160 25.17 10.12 -29.68
CA ALA A 160 24.08 10.31 -30.63
C ALA A 160 24.51 11.18 -31.82
N ASP A 161 25.25 12.26 -31.57
CA ASP A 161 25.81 13.13 -32.60
C ASP A 161 26.79 12.37 -33.50
N ASP A 162 27.67 11.55 -32.92
CA ASP A 162 28.59 10.67 -33.68
C ASP A 162 27.82 9.68 -34.57
N CYS A 163 26.74 9.07 -34.04
CA CYS A 163 25.89 8.17 -34.81
C CYS A 163 25.20 8.88 -35.97
N MET A 164 24.72 10.12 -35.77
CA MET A 164 24.09 10.92 -36.82
C MET A 164 25.11 11.32 -37.89
N SER A 165 26.33 11.70 -37.50
CA SER A 165 27.43 12.00 -38.43
C SER A 165 27.77 10.76 -39.28
N LEU A 166 27.92 9.60 -38.66
CA LEU A 166 28.17 8.33 -39.36
C LEU A 166 27.03 7.96 -40.31
N ALA A 167 25.77 8.18 -39.91
CA ALA A 167 24.62 7.93 -40.77
C ALA A 167 24.66 8.84 -42.02
N GLN A 168 24.97 10.13 -41.85
CA GLN A 168 25.13 11.07 -42.96
C GLN A 168 26.29 10.69 -43.88
N GLU A 169 27.42 10.23 -43.34
CA GLU A 169 28.53 9.72 -44.14
C GLU A 169 28.13 8.50 -44.96
N VAL A 170 27.37 7.57 -44.37
CA VAL A 170 26.85 6.39 -45.08
C VAL A 170 25.87 6.79 -46.17
N GLU A 171 24.96 7.74 -45.92
CA GLU A 171 24.03 8.26 -46.92
C GLU A 171 24.79 8.88 -48.10
N SER A 172 25.76 9.76 -47.82
CA SER A 172 26.62 10.39 -48.83
C SER A 172 27.41 9.37 -49.66
N LEU A 173 28.01 8.36 -49.00
CA LEU A 173 28.68 7.26 -49.68
C LEU A 173 27.71 6.45 -50.56
N THR A 174 26.48 6.24 -50.09
CA THR A 174 25.47 5.49 -50.84
C THR A 174 25.02 6.27 -52.07
N GLU A 175 24.79 7.57 -51.95
CA GLU A 175 24.51 8.46 -53.09
C GLU A 175 25.66 8.42 -54.10
N GLY A 176 26.92 8.55 -53.65
CA GLY A 176 28.08 8.43 -54.53
C GLY A 176 28.20 7.06 -55.22
N VAL A 177 27.84 5.97 -54.55
CA VAL A 177 27.78 4.64 -55.17
C VAL A 177 26.65 4.57 -56.21
N VAL A 178 25.48 5.14 -55.93
CA VAL A 178 24.36 5.19 -56.88
C VAL A 178 24.75 5.99 -58.13
N ASP A 179 25.42 7.12 -57.97
CA ASP A 179 25.92 7.92 -59.10
C ASP A 179 26.94 7.14 -59.93
N VAL A 180 27.89 6.43 -59.29
CA VAL A 180 28.85 5.59 -60.01
C VAL A 180 28.18 4.41 -60.70
N ILE A 181 27.13 3.80 -60.12
CA ILE A 181 26.31 2.78 -60.78
C ILE A 181 25.60 3.38 -62.00
N ALA A 182 25.01 4.57 -61.85
CA ALA A 182 24.34 5.27 -62.94
C ALA A 182 25.32 5.56 -64.08
N ASP A 183 26.49 6.14 -63.78
CA ASP A 183 27.56 6.41 -64.74
C ASP A 183 28.07 5.12 -65.41
N THR A 184 28.26 4.04 -64.65
CA THR A 184 28.69 2.76 -65.24
C THR A 184 27.62 2.11 -66.10
N LEU A 185 26.34 2.20 -65.73
CA LEU A 185 25.22 1.75 -66.58
C LEU A 185 25.14 2.60 -67.85
N ASP A 186 25.41 3.90 -67.76
CA ASP A 186 25.43 4.81 -68.91
C ASP A 186 26.62 4.50 -69.84
N VAL A 187 27.80 4.23 -69.28
CA VAL A 187 28.99 3.74 -70.01
C VAL A 187 28.73 2.37 -70.64
N TYR A 188 28.06 1.44 -69.96
CA TYR A 188 27.68 0.14 -70.53
C TYR A 188 26.64 0.29 -71.65
N SER A 189 25.72 1.25 -71.54
CA SER A 189 24.73 1.55 -72.58
C SER A 189 25.39 2.10 -73.85
N THR A 190 26.53 2.79 -73.69
CA THR A 190 27.28 3.44 -74.79
C THR A 190 28.46 2.62 -75.32
N CYS A 191 28.98 1.65 -74.56
CA CYS A 191 30.12 0.81 -74.93
C CYS A 191 29.73 -0.65 -75.22
N HIS A 192 29.34 -0.95 -76.47
CA HIS A 192 29.16 -2.34 -76.93
C HIS A 192 30.47 -3.13 -77.13
N VAL A 193 31.65 -2.55 -76.89
CA VAL A 193 32.93 -3.11 -77.37
C VAL A 193 33.94 -3.50 -76.29
N ASP A 194 33.85 -3.03 -75.03
CA ASP A 194 34.96 -3.29 -74.07
C ASP A 194 34.51 -3.76 -72.67
N LYS A 195 34.19 -5.06 -72.58
CA LYS A 195 33.76 -5.74 -71.34
C LYS A 195 34.85 -5.80 -70.25
N GLU A 196 36.13 -5.65 -70.59
CA GLU A 196 37.22 -5.77 -69.60
C GLU A 196 37.41 -4.52 -68.74
N HIS A 197 37.22 -3.32 -69.30
CA HIS A 197 37.32 -2.06 -68.55
C HIS A 197 36.24 -1.95 -67.47
N ALA A 198 35.01 -2.32 -67.81
CA ALA A 198 33.91 -2.28 -66.87
C ALA A 198 34.02 -3.34 -65.76
N LYS A 199 34.68 -4.47 -66.04
CA LYS A 199 35.00 -5.49 -65.02
C LYS A 199 36.06 -5.01 -64.02
N LYS A 200 37.07 -4.26 -64.48
CA LYS A 200 38.09 -3.64 -63.61
C LYS A 200 37.51 -2.53 -62.73
N PHE A 201 36.59 -1.70 -63.25
CA PHE A 201 35.90 -0.68 -62.47
C PHE A 201 35.01 -1.27 -61.36
N PHE A 202 34.35 -2.40 -61.61
CA PHE A 202 33.53 -3.09 -60.60
C PHE A 202 34.37 -3.68 -59.46
N THR A 203 35.59 -4.14 -59.74
CA THR A 203 36.50 -4.73 -58.75
C THR A 203 37.33 -3.73 -57.95
N PHE A 204 37.54 -2.50 -58.46
CA PHE A 204 38.39 -1.48 -57.80
C PHE A 204 37.66 -0.15 -57.51
N GLY A 205 36.34 -0.09 -57.74
CA GLY A 205 35.51 1.09 -57.50
C GLY A 205 35.03 1.23 -56.03
N PRO A 206 34.21 2.25 -55.74
CA PRO A 206 33.82 2.65 -54.37
C PRO A 206 33.03 1.59 -53.58
N PHE A 207 32.65 0.49 -54.21
CA PHE A 207 32.00 -0.65 -53.56
C PHE A 207 32.86 -1.33 -52.49
N GLU A 208 34.18 -1.39 -52.68
CA GLU A 208 35.07 -1.98 -51.66
C GLU A 208 35.12 -1.08 -50.41
N SER A 209 35.13 0.25 -50.62
CA SER A 209 35.04 1.25 -49.55
C SER A 209 33.68 1.21 -48.82
N TYR A 210 32.57 1.09 -49.56
CA TYR A 210 31.24 0.92 -48.99
C TYR A 210 31.12 -0.38 -48.17
N ARG A 211 31.70 -1.48 -48.66
CA ARG A 211 31.74 -2.76 -47.95
C ARG A 211 32.57 -2.68 -46.67
N GLN A 212 33.69 -1.94 -46.68
CA GLN A 212 34.51 -1.69 -45.49
C GLN A 212 33.78 -0.80 -44.47
N SER A 213 33.06 0.24 -44.92
CA SER A 213 32.21 1.09 -44.08
C SER A 213 31.07 0.30 -43.41
N GLN A 214 30.34 -0.54 -44.15
CA GLN A 214 29.32 -1.42 -43.56
C GLN A 214 29.91 -2.42 -42.54
N ALA A 215 31.11 -2.94 -42.80
CA ALA A 215 31.79 -3.84 -41.87
C ALA A 215 32.19 -3.13 -40.57
N LEU A 216 32.65 -1.88 -40.65
CA LEU A 216 32.96 -1.04 -39.49
C LEU A 216 31.71 -0.70 -38.69
N PHE A 217 30.60 -0.33 -39.36
CA PHE A 217 29.32 -0.07 -38.71
C PHE A 217 28.81 -1.31 -37.95
N ARG A 218 28.85 -2.49 -38.58
CA ARG A 218 28.50 -3.75 -37.91
C ARG A 218 29.42 -4.06 -36.73
N SER A 219 30.73 -3.89 -36.89
CA SER A 219 31.69 -4.12 -35.81
C SER A 219 31.44 -3.20 -34.61
N HIS A 220 31.13 -1.92 -34.83
CA HIS A 220 30.84 -0.98 -33.74
C HIS A 220 29.48 -1.26 -33.08
N PHE A 221 28.49 -1.65 -33.87
CA PHE A 221 27.20 -2.08 -33.35
C PHE A 221 27.31 -3.37 -32.50
N ASP A 222 28.10 -4.34 -32.95
CA ASP A 222 28.37 -5.57 -32.19
C ASP A 222 29.22 -5.31 -30.95
N LEU A 223 30.15 -4.34 -30.99
CA LEU A 223 30.93 -3.92 -29.83
C LEU A 223 30.07 -3.18 -28.78
N PHE A 224 29.09 -2.40 -29.22
CA PHE A 224 28.08 -1.79 -28.37
C PHE A 224 27.18 -2.85 -27.71
N ALA A 225 26.69 -3.82 -28.49
CA ALA A 225 25.86 -4.92 -27.99
C ALA A 225 26.63 -5.83 -27.02
N SER A 226 27.87 -6.19 -27.35
CA SER A 226 28.73 -7.03 -26.50
C SER A 226 29.15 -6.33 -25.21
N LYS A 227 29.46 -5.03 -25.21
CA LYS A 227 29.72 -4.30 -23.94
C LYS A 227 28.50 -4.26 -23.03
N LYS A 228 27.29 -4.22 -23.58
CA LYS A 228 26.03 -4.20 -22.81
C LYS A 228 25.63 -5.59 -22.29
N ILE A 229 26.01 -6.66 -22.98
CA ILE A 229 25.67 -8.05 -22.63
C ILE A 229 26.78 -8.75 -21.83
N ALA A 230 28.06 -8.52 -22.14
CA ALA A 230 29.20 -9.11 -21.43
C ALA A 230 29.36 -8.59 -19.98
N LYS A 231 28.89 -7.37 -19.69
CA LYS A 231 28.79 -6.85 -18.31
C LYS A 231 27.80 -7.61 -17.42
N VAL A 232 26.96 -8.49 -18.00
CA VAL A 232 26.03 -9.34 -17.24
C VAL A 232 26.64 -10.72 -16.96
N GLN A 233 27.70 -11.13 -17.68
CA GLN A 233 28.24 -12.50 -17.61
C GLN A 233 29.61 -12.63 -16.92
N ASN A 234 30.39 -11.55 -16.79
CA ASN A 234 31.77 -11.65 -16.25
C ASN A 234 31.95 -11.21 -14.79
N ASP A 235 30.95 -10.66 -14.11
CA ASP A 235 31.11 -10.05 -12.77
C ASP A 235 30.65 -10.93 -11.61
N ILE A 236 30.73 -12.26 -11.76
CA ILE A 236 30.69 -13.20 -10.62
C ILE A 236 32.13 -13.69 -10.44
N ALA A 237 33.03 -12.82 -9.97
CA ALA A 237 34.23 -13.29 -9.31
C ALA A 237 33.76 -14.15 -8.12
N SER A 238 34.04 -15.45 -8.19
CA SER A 238 33.50 -16.39 -7.21
C SER A 238 34.18 -16.15 -5.87
N ASP A 239 33.44 -16.34 -4.77
CA ASP A 239 33.95 -16.27 -3.39
C ASP A 239 35.22 -17.14 -3.16
N GLU A 240 35.44 -18.12 -4.05
CA GLU A 240 36.62 -18.98 -4.15
C GLU A 240 37.90 -18.21 -4.55
N GLU A 241 37.80 -17.23 -5.45
CA GLU A 241 38.94 -16.42 -5.94
C GLU A 241 39.42 -15.47 -4.84
N LEU A 242 38.51 -14.82 -4.12
CA LEU A 242 38.83 -13.99 -2.96
C LEU A 242 39.46 -14.80 -1.81
N ARG A 243 38.98 -16.04 -1.57
CA ARG A 243 39.63 -16.96 -0.61
C ARG A 243 41.02 -17.35 -1.05
N SER A 244 41.25 -17.60 -2.33
CA SER A 244 42.57 -17.95 -2.86
C SER A 244 43.57 -16.80 -2.72
N ALA A 245 43.14 -15.56 -3.01
CA ALA A 245 43.94 -14.36 -2.84
C ALA A 245 44.29 -14.09 -1.36
N LEU A 246 43.38 -14.39 -0.44
CA LEU A 246 43.62 -14.26 1.00
C LEU A 246 44.61 -15.31 1.53
N VAL A 247 44.57 -16.54 1.00
CA VAL A 247 45.57 -17.58 1.32
C VAL A 247 46.96 -17.18 0.80
N GLU A 248 47.05 -16.62 -0.41
CA GLU A 248 48.31 -16.14 -0.99
C GLU A 248 48.89 -14.96 -0.18
N ALA A 249 48.04 -14.04 0.28
CA ALA A 249 48.45 -12.94 1.16
C ALA A 249 49.01 -13.43 2.50
N ASN A 250 48.40 -14.45 3.11
CA ASN A 250 48.91 -15.05 4.36
C ASN A 250 50.26 -15.76 4.15
N GLN A 251 50.44 -16.46 3.03
CA GLN A 251 51.72 -17.10 2.69
C GLN A 251 52.83 -16.07 2.46
N MET A 252 52.51 -14.90 1.90
CA MET A 252 53.44 -13.79 1.75
C MET A 252 53.83 -13.18 3.10
N GLU A 253 52.91 -13.13 4.06
CA GLU A 253 53.15 -12.66 5.44
C GLU A 253 54.10 -13.60 6.19
N GLU A 254 53.92 -14.92 6.06
CA GLU A 254 54.86 -15.91 6.63
C GLU A 254 56.27 -15.76 6.05
N ARG A 255 56.41 -15.66 4.72
CA ARG A 255 57.71 -15.47 4.06
C ARG A 255 58.41 -14.17 4.48
N LEU A 256 57.63 -13.11 4.71
CA LEU A 256 58.14 -11.84 5.18
C LEU A 256 58.66 -11.95 6.61
N THR A 257 57.97 -12.72 7.45
CA THR A 257 58.38 -13.00 8.83
C THR A 257 59.71 -13.75 8.85
N ASP A 258 59.87 -14.78 8.02
CA ASP A 258 61.13 -15.54 7.89
C ASP A 258 62.29 -14.66 7.39
N ALA A 259 62.03 -13.78 6.40
CA ALA A 259 63.02 -12.84 5.90
C ALA A 259 63.46 -11.81 6.96
N VAL A 260 62.53 -11.34 7.81
CA VAL A 260 62.84 -10.47 8.95
C VAL A 260 63.74 -11.19 9.96
N TRP A 261 63.45 -12.45 10.27
CA TRP A 261 64.27 -13.25 11.19
C TRP A 261 65.70 -13.44 10.66
N ALA A 262 65.85 -13.84 9.40
CA ALA A 262 67.16 -14.00 8.76
C ALA A 262 67.97 -12.68 8.75
N TYR A 263 67.30 -11.55 8.50
CA TYR A 263 67.94 -10.23 8.57
C TYR A 263 68.41 -9.89 9.99
N ILE A 264 67.59 -10.15 11.02
CA ILE A 264 67.96 -9.91 12.43
C ILE A 264 69.16 -10.77 12.84
N GLU A 265 69.17 -12.05 12.48
CA GLU A 265 70.29 -12.97 12.75
C GLU A 265 71.57 -12.50 12.09
N SER A 266 71.53 -12.21 10.78
CA SER A 266 72.69 -11.69 10.03
C SER A 266 73.19 -10.36 10.60
N LYS A 267 72.30 -9.44 11.01
CA LYS A 267 72.67 -8.17 11.64
C LYS A 267 73.35 -8.37 13.00
N ALA A 268 72.88 -9.35 13.77
CA ALA A 268 73.49 -9.69 15.07
C ALA A 268 74.90 -10.26 14.88
N GLU A 269 75.11 -11.15 13.91
CA GLU A 269 76.42 -11.71 13.55
C GLU A 269 77.40 -10.63 13.07
N LEU A 270 76.95 -9.76 12.16
CA LEU A 270 77.72 -8.61 11.68
C LEU A 270 78.15 -7.69 12.83
N SER A 271 77.24 -7.37 13.74
CA SER A 271 77.53 -6.53 14.91
C SER A 271 78.56 -7.19 15.83
N GLY A 272 78.50 -8.53 15.97
CA GLY A 272 79.47 -9.31 16.73
C GLY A 272 80.86 -9.31 16.12
N GLU A 273 80.98 -9.50 14.80
CA GLU A 273 82.26 -9.47 14.09
C GLU A 273 82.85 -8.05 14.01
N GLN A 274 82.02 -7.01 13.86
CA GLN A 274 82.46 -5.61 13.97
C GLN A 274 83.02 -5.29 15.36
N ALA A 275 82.38 -5.78 16.43
CA ALA A 275 82.89 -5.64 17.79
C ALA A 275 84.22 -6.39 18.01
N LYS A 276 84.35 -7.60 17.45
CA LYS A 276 85.58 -8.40 17.48
C LYS A 276 86.72 -7.69 16.73
N LEU A 277 86.46 -7.11 15.57
CA LEU A 277 87.41 -6.30 14.80
C LEU A 277 87.85 -5.06 15.59
N ALA A 278 86.91 -4.35 16.23
CA ALA A 278 87.19 -3.22 17.10
C ALA A 278 88.04 -3.58 18.34
N LEU A 279 87.90 -4.80 18.87
CA LEU A 279 88.73 -5.30 19.97
C LEU A 279 90.13 -5.67 19.48
N VAL A 280 90.27 -6.42 18.38
CA VAL A 280 91.56 -6.85 17.83
C VAL A 280 92.43 -5.67 17.41
N THR A 281 91.83 -4.61 16.85
CA THR A 281 92.54 -3.36 16.49
C THR A 281 93.09 -2.58 17.68
N ASN A 282 92.59 -2.82 18.89
CA ASN A 282 93.01 -2.14 20.13
C ASN A 282 94.02 -2.93 20.99
N TYR A 283 94.38 -4.17 20.61
CA TYR A 283 95.39 -4.96 21.33
C TYR A 283 96.81 -4.46 21.00
N LYS A 284 97.56 -4.01 22.03
CA LYS A 284 98.92 -3.45 21.87
C LYS A 284 100.07 -4.43 22.16
N ASP A 285 99.81 -5.58 22.76
CA ASP A 285 100.85 -6.46 23.35
C ASP A 285 100.99 -7.85 22.68
N VAL A 286 100.60 -8.03 21.40
CA VAL A 286 100.68 -9.33 20.69
C VAL A 286 101.59 -9.23 19.46
N HIS A 287 102.23 -10.35 19.07
CA HIS A 287 103.16 -10.40 17.94
C HIS A 287 102.47 -9.94 16.62
N PRO A 288 103.07 -9.02 15.84
CA PRO A 288 102.39 -8.37 14.71
C PRO A 288 101.83 -9.33 13.65
N SER A 289 102.50 -10.45 13.40
CA SER A 289 102.07 -11.44 12.39
C SER A 289 100.76 -12.15 12.75
N GLN A 290 100.48 -12.36 14.05
CA GLN A 290 99.25 -13.00 14.51
C GLN A 290 98.07 -12.02 14.50
N ILE A 291 98.31 -10.77 14.91
CA ILE A 291 97.31 -9.70 14.84
C ILE A 291 96.90 -9.46 13.38
N THR A 292 97.87 -9.34 12.48
CA THR A 292 97.59 -8.99 11.07
C THR A 292 96.71 -10.04 10.38
N THR A 293 96.93 -11.33 10.68
CA THR A 293 96.15 -12.42 10.09
C THR A 293 94.70 -12.41 10.62
N CYS A 294 94.51 -12.30 11.94
CA CYS A 294 93.16 -12.22 12.54
C CYS A 294 92.40 -10.95 12.15
N LEU A 295 93.11 -9.83 11.91
CA LEU A 295 92.51 -8.57 11.51
C LEU A 295 92.02 -8.62 10.06
N LEU A 296 92.79 -9.24 9.15
CA LEU A 296 92.38 -9.51 7.77
C LEU A 296 91.19 -10.47 7.69
N GLU A 297 91.19 -11.54 8.50
CA GLU A 297 90.07 -12.50 8.57
C GLU A 297 88.79 -11.82 9.08
N ALA A 298 88.89 -11.00 10.16
CA ALA A 298 87.75 -10.26 10.68
C ALA A 298 87.26 -9.19 9.69
N GLN A 299 88.16 -8.49 8.99
CA GLN A 299 87.77 -7.51 7.96
C GLN A 299 87.03 -8.18 6.80
N SER A 300 87.54 -9.31 6.30
CA SER A 300 86.89 -10.06 5.22
C SER A 300 85.52 -10.61 5.65
N ALA A 301 85.37 -11.05 6.90
CA ALA A 301 84.09 -11.53 7.42
C ALA A 301 83.07 -10.38 7.54
N VAL A 302 83.49 -9.21 8.01
CA VAL A 302 82.64 -8.01 8.08
C VAL A 302 82.20 -7.56 6.68
N GLU A 303 83.10 -7.50 5.70
CA GLU A 303 82.75 -7.12 4.32
C GLU A 303 81.75 -8.08 3.68
N LEU A 304 81.86 -9.39 3.93
CA LEU A 304 80.90 -10.38 3.44
C LEU A 304 79.54 -10.25 4.14
N LEU A 305 79.52 -10.09 5.45
CA LEU A 305 78.29 -9.90 6.22
C LEU A 305 77.59 -8.58 5.87
N GLU A 306 78.33 -7.51 5.55
CA GLU A 306 77.76 -6.24 5.07
C GLU A 306 77.08 -6.40 3.72
N GLN A 307 77.66 -7.22 2.83
CA GLN A 307 77.04 -7.55 1.54
C GLN A 307 75.77 -8.39 1.74
N GLU A 308 75.81 -9.42 2.60
CA GLU A 308 74.64 -10.24 2.92
C GLU A 308 73.51 -9.42 3.55
N GLU A 309 73.83 -8.52 4.49
CA GLU A 309 72.86 -7.60 5.09
C GLU A 309 72.20 -6.73 4.01
N SER A 310 72.98 -6.18 3.07
CA SER A 310 72.46 -5.33 2.01
C SER A 310 71.50 -6.08 1.07
N ILE A 311 71.78 -7.35 0.77
CA ILE A 311 70.95 -8.21 -0.06
C ILE A 311 69.66 -8.57 0.68
N LEU A 312 69.76 -8.97 1.95
CA LEU A 312 68.60 -9.29 2.79
C LEU A 312 67.69 -8.07 2.99
N TYR A 313 68.27 -6.88 3.19
CA TYR A 313 67.52 -5.63 3.30
C TYR A 313 66.73 -5.31 2.02
N GLN A 314 67.34 -5.50 0.84
CA GLN A 314 66.65 -5.30 -0.43
C GLN A 314 65.52 -6.31 -0.65
N GLN A 315 65.75 -7.59 -0.33
CA GLN A 315 64.73 -8.64 -0.43
C GLN A 315 63.56 -8.36 0.52
N LEU A 316 63.84 -7.95 1.75
CA LEU A 316 62.83 -7.58 2.74
C LEU A 316 62.01 -6.37 2.28
N HIS A 317 62.67 -5.33 1.76
CA HIS A 317 61.97 -4.16 1.23
C HIS A 317 61.07 -4.52 0.04
N GLN A 318 61.52 -5.40 -0.86
CA GLN A 318 60.72 -5.87 -1.99
C GLN A 318 59.53 -6.74 -1.55
N ALA A 319 59.71 -7.62 -0.58
CA ALA A 319 58.63 -8.44 -0.01
C ALA A 319 57.57 -7.58 0.70
N VAL A 320 58.00 -6.59 1.49
CA VAL A 320 57.09 -5.61 2.13
C VAL A 320 56.28 -4.88 1.08
N LYS A 321 56.91 -4.41 0.01
CA LYS A 321 56.22 -3.71 -1.07
C LYS A 321 55.16 -4.61 -1.73
N GLN A 322 55.50 -5.84 -2.07
CA GLN A 322 54.57 -6.79 -2.69
C GLN A 322 53.38 -7.11 -1.78
N LEU A 323 53.61 -7.26 -0.47
CA LEU A 323 52.54 -7.51 0.50
C LEU A 323 51.59 -6.32 0.63
N VAL A 324 52.12 -5.09 0.65
CA VAL A 324 51.31 -3.86 0.68
C VAL A 324 50.50 -3.73 -0.62
N ASP A 325 51.11 -3.97 -1.78
CA ASP A 325 50.43 -3.92 -3.08
C ASP A 325 49.30 -4.96 -3.15
N ALA A 326 49.52 -6.19 -2.66
CA ALA A 326 48.51 -7.25 -2.61
C ALA A 326 47.35 -6.91 -1.65
N ARG A 327 47.65 -6.42 -0.43
CA ARG A 327 46.62 -6.02 0.55
C ARG A 327 45.80 -4.82 0.05
N THR A 328 46.43 -3.85 -0.60
CA THR A 328 45.72 -2.69 -1.16
C THR A 328 44.82 -3.09 -2.33
N ALA A 329 45.28 -3.98 -3.22
CA ALA A 329 44.44 -4.53 -4.28
C ALA A 329 43.21 -5.26 -3.73
N LEU A 330 43.39 -6.13 -2.73
CA LEU A 330 42.28 -6.84 -2.07
C LEU A 330 41.28 -5.87 -1.41
N ALA A 331 41.77 -4.81 -0.76
CA ALA A 331 40.92 -3.78 -0.16
C ALA A 331 40.09 -3.02 -1.22
N VAL A 332 40.69 -2.72 -2.38
CA VAL A 332 39.99 -2.06 -3.50
C VAL A 332 38.93 -3.00 -4.09
N GLU A 333 39.25 -4.27 -4.29
CA GLU A 333 38.32 -5.24 -4.86
C GLU A 333 37.14 -5.54 -3.93
N THR A 334 37.39 -5.70 -2.62
CA THR A 334 36.34 -5.91 -1.62
C THR A 334 35.43 -4.70 -1.48
N THR A 335 35.98 -3.48 -1.45
CA THR A 335 35.18 -2.25 -1.40
C THR A 335 34.35 -2.05 -2.68
N ALA A 336 34.91 -2.34 -3.86
CA ALA A 336 34.17 -2.31 -5.12
C ALA A 336 33.02 -3.33 -5.13
N SER A 337 33.27 -4.54 -4.63
CA SER A 337 32.27 -5.61 -4.53
C SER A 337 31.14 -5.24 -3.56
N CYS A 338 31.46 -4.68 -2.39
CA CYS A 338 30.45 -4.18 -1.45
C CYS A 338 29.62 -3.04 -2.06
N ALA A 339 30.25 -2.08 -2.75
CA ALA A 339 29.54 -1.00 -3.42
C ALA A 339 28.60 -1.50 -4.51
N LEU A 340 29.00 -2.54 -5.25
CA LEU A 340 28.15 -3.18 -6.25
C LEU A 340 26.94 -3.88 -5.61
N ALA A 341 27.14 -4.62 -4.52
CA ALA A 341 26.05 -5.29 -3.80
C ALA A 341 25.00 -4.28 -3.30
N VAL A 342 25.45 -3.14 -2.75
CA VAL A 342 24.55 -2.05 -2.34
C VAL A 342 23.80 -1.48 -3.55
N ARG A 343 24.46 -1.25 -4.68
CA ARG A 343 23.80 -0.77 -5.91
C ARG A 343 22.75 -1.76 -6.42
N GLN A 344 23.03 -3.05 -6.41
CA GLN A 344 22.07 -4.09 -6.81
C GLN A 344 20.86 -4.12 -5.87
N GLN A 345 21.08 -3.98 -4.56
CA GLN A 345 20.00 -3.88 -3.58
C GLN A 345 19.13 -2.65 -3.84
N VAL A 346 19.74 -1.47 -4.05
CA VAL A 346 19.01 -0.23 -4.39
C VAL A 346 18.23 -0.39 -5.70
N GLN A 347 18.82 -1.00 -6.73
CA GLN A 347 18.14 -1.27 -7.98
C GLN A 347 16.92 -2.17 -7.78
N SER A 348 17.04 -3.24 -6.99
CA SER A 348 15.92 -4.13 -6.69
C SER A 348 14.79 -3.40 -5.95
N ALA A 349 15.14 -2.52 -4.99
CA ALA A 349 14.18 -1.71 -4.27
C ALA A 349 13.46 -0.72 -5.21
N LEU A 350 14.20 -0.05 -6.10
CA LEU A 350 13.64 0.86 -7.11
C LEU A 350 12.69 0.13 -8.07
N CYS A 351 13.05 -1.06 -8.54
CA CYS A 351 12.17 -1.88 -9.37
C CYS A 351 10.86 -2.22 -8.63
N SER A 352 10.93 -2.63 -7.36
CA SER A 352 9.73 -2.91 -6.55
C SER A 352 8.85 -1.68 -6.34
N ALA A 353 9.46 -0.51 -6.13
CA ALA A 353 8.75 0.76 -5.97
C ALA A 353 8.05 1.18 -7.28
N LEU A 354 8.72 1.01 -8.43
CA LEU A 354 8.13 1.24 -9.75
C LEU A 354 6.92 0.33 -10.00
N GLU A 355 7.01 -0.95 -9.66
CA GLU A 355 5.89 -1.89 -9.77
C GLU A 355 4.72 -1.49 -8.86
N ALA A 356 5.00 -1.10 -7.62
CA ALA A 356 3.99 -0.60 -6.68
C ALA A 356 3.30 0.67 -7.21
N CYS A 357 4.07 1.63 -7.75
CA CYS A 357 3.52 2.83 -8.38
C CYS A 357 2.66 2.49 -9.61
N ALA A 358 3.08 1.55 -10.45
CA ALA A 358 2.30 1.10 -11.60
C ALA A 358 0.97 0.46 -11.15
N CYS A 359 0.97 -0.33 -10.08
CA CYS A 359 -0.23 -0.90 -9.49
C CYS A 359 -1.15 0.19 -8.91
N ALA A 360 -0.60 1.18 -8.20
CA ALA A 360 -1.36 2.31 -7.66
C ALA A 360 -2.03 3.13 -8.78
N LEU A 361 -1.32 3.43 -9.87
CA LEU A 361 -1.88 4.13 -11.04
C LEU A 361 -3.01 3.32 -11.72
N ARG A 362 -2.87 2.00 -11.80
CA ARG A 362 -3.94 1.12 -12.33
C ARG A 362 -5.17 1.15 -11.44
N LEU A 363 -4.99 1.12 -10.11
CA LEU A 363 -6.07 1.23 -9.14
C LEU A 363 -6.77 2.59 -9.25
N ASP A 364 -6.02 3.68 -9.33
CA ASP A 364 -6.56 5.03 -9.44
C ASP A 364 -7.35 5.20 -10.75
N ARG A 365 -6.84 4.67 -11.87
CA ARG A 365 -7.58 4.62 -13.13
C ARG A 365 -8.88 3.81 -13.00
N ALA A 366 -8.85 2.67 -12.32
CA ALA A 366 -10.03 1.85 -12.09
C ALA A 366 -11.08 2.60 -11.24
N LEU A 367 -10.65 3.24 -10.14
CA LEU A 367 -11.50 4.06 -9.27
C LEU A 367 -12.10 5.23 -10.04
N TYR A 368 -11.30 5.96 -10.83
CA TYR A 368 -11.79 7.03 -11.69
C TYR A 368 -12.87 6.53 -12.67
N THR A 369 -12.65 5.38 -13.32
CA THR A 369 -13.65 4.82 -14.24
C THR A 369 -14.92 4.36 -13.52
N ALA A 370 -14.80 3.77 -12.32
CA ALA A 370 -15.94 3.37 -11.51
C ALA A 370 -16.75 4.60 -11.08
N LEU A 371 -16.09 5.64 -10.57
CA LEU A 371 -16.72 6.88 -10.12
C LEU A 371 -17.40 7.60 -11.30
N ARG A 372 -16.79 7.59 -12.48
CA ARG A 372 -17.43 8.11 -13.71
C ARG A 372 -18.65 7.29 -14.12
N HIS A 373 -18.64 5.97 -13.90
CA HIS A 373 -19.80 5.14 -14.16
C HIS A 373 -20.93 5.47 -13.16
N GLU A 374 -20.61 5.62 -11.87
CA GLU A 374 -21.59 6.02 -10.84
C GLU A 374 -22.19 7.40 -11.12
N LEU A 375 -21.39 8.37 -11.57
CA LEU A 375 -21.93 9.67 -11.97
C LEU A 375 -22.89 9.56 -13.16
N ARG A 376 -22.58 8.69 -14.13
CA ARG A 376 -23.48 8.43 -15.26
C ARG A 376 -24.77 7.72 -14.86
N THR A 377 -24.73 6.78 -13.91
CA THR A 377 -25.95 6.12 -13.41
C THR A 377 -26.83 7.10 -12.67
N VAL A 378 -26.24 8.00 -11.87
CA VAL A 378 -26.97 9.11 -11.23
C VAL A 378 -27.60 10.04 -12.28
N GLU A 379 -26.86 10.41 -13.32
CA GLU A 379 -27.39 11.23 -14.43
C GLU A 379 -28.56 10.55 -15.14
N GLN A 380 -28.47 9.24 -15.41
CA GLN A 380 -29.55 8.45 -16.00
C GLN A 380 -30.77 8.38 -15.08
N LEU A 381 -30.56 8.24 -13.77
CA LEU A 381 -31.63 8.20 -12.78
C LEU A 381 -32.35 9.54 -12.67
N LEU A 382 -31.61 10.66 -12.77
CA LEU A 382 -32.18 12.00 -12.86
C LEU A 382 -33.00 12.20 -14.15
N HIS A 383 -32.50 11.72 -15.30
CA HIS A 383 -33.26 11.75 -16.55
C HIS A 383 -34.53 10.91 -16.47
N PHE A 384 -34.45 9.71 -15.88
CA PHE A 384 -35.62 8.86 -15.64
C PHE A 384 -36.63 9.54 -14.72
N ALA A 385 -36.19 10.12 -13.61
CA ALA A 385 -37.08 10.85 -12.70
C ALA A 385 -37.76 12.04 -13.40
N HIS A 386 -37.02 12.75 -14.27
CA HIS A 386 -37.57 13.82 -15.09
C HIS A 386 -38.63 13.32 -16.09
N GLN A 387 -38.37 12.21 -16.79
CA GLN A 387 -39.32 11.58 -17.70
C GLN A 387 -40.57 11.08 -16.95
N LEU A 388 -40.40 10.45 -15.79
CA LEU A 388 -41.50 10.00 -14.95
C LEU A 388 -42.39 11.16 -14.51
N LYS A 389 -41.80 12.31 -14.13
CA LYS A 389 -42.55 13.52 -13.79
C LYS A 389 -43.40 14.00 -14.96
N HIS A 390 -42.87 13.98 -16.18
CA HIS A 390 -43.64 14.32 -17.38
C HIS A 390 -44.78 13.32 -17.61
N TYR A 391 -44.50 12.01 -17.56
CA TYR A 391 -45.50 10.98 -17.73
C TYR A 391 -46.65 11.10 -16.72
N VAL A 392 -46.34 11.32 -15.44
CA VAL A 392 -47.36 11.51 -14.38
C VAL A 392 -48.20 12.76 -14.64
N ARG A 393 -47.60 13.84 -15.16
CA ARG A 393 -48.34 15.06 -15.52
C ARG A 393 -49.28 14.80 -16.70
N ASP A 394 -48.78 14.15 -17.74
CA ASP A 394 -49.55 13.83 -18.95
C ASP A 394 -50.71 12.86 -18.64
N GLU A 395 -50.46 11.83 -17.81
CA GLU A 395 -51.52 10.96 -17.25
C GLU A 395 -52.51 11.76 -16.40
N GLY A 396 -52.06 12.70 -15.57
CA GLY A 396 -52.92 13.57 -14.79
C GLY A 396 -53.87 14.40 -15.66
N ASP A 397 -53.35 14.96 -16.76
CA ASP A 397 -54.13 15.71 -17.75
C ASP A 397 -55.07 14.78 -18.54
N ALA A 398 -54.64 13.56 -18.89
CA ALA A 398 -55.47 12.55 -19.55
C ALA A 398 -56.61 12.04 -18.64
N VAL A 399 -56.34 11.83 -17.35
CA VAL A 399 -57.35 11.47 -16.36
C VAL A 399 -58.34 12.62 -16.17
N ARG A 400 -57.86 13.86 -16.11
CA ARG A 400 -58.72 15.04 -16.01
C ARG A 400 -59.65 15.20 -17.20
N THR A 401 -59.11 15.11 -18.41
CA THR A 401 -59.92 15.15 -19.65
C THR A 401 -60.90 13.99 -19.74
N ARG A 402 -60.53 12.80 -19.25
CA ARG A 402 -61.45 11.66 -19.16
C ARG A 402 -62.56 11.87 -18.13
N ILE A 403 -62.26 12.48 -16.98
CA ILE A 403 -63.27 12.87 -15.97
C ILE A 403 -64.23 13.90 -16.57
N ASP A 404 -63.70 14.92 -17.26
CA ASP A 404 -64.52 15.95 -17.91
C ASP A 404 -65.43 15.33 -18.98
N ALA A 405 -64.90 14.44 -19.84
CA ALA A 405 -65.68 13.70 -20.82
C ALA A 405 -66.73 12.76 -20.17
N MET A 406 -66.40 12.10 -19.05
CA MET A 406 -67.37 11.29 -18.32
C MET A 406 -68.48 12.14 -17.69
N ASN A 407 -68.17 13.34 -17.20
CA ASN A 407 -69.16 14.28 -16.69
C ASN A 407 -70.07 14.80 -17.81
N GLU A 408 -69.52 15.06 -19.00
CA GLU A 408 -70.31 15.41 -20.19
C GLU A 408 -71.23 14.26 -20.61
N ILE A 409 -70.72 13.02 -20.69
CA ILE A 409 -71.53 11.84 -20.98
C ILE A 409 -72.61 11.64 -19.91
N TYR A 410 -72.30 11.86 -18.63
CA TYR A 410 -73.27 11.77 -17.54
C TYR A 410 -74.35 12.85 -17.66
N ALA A 411 -73.98 14.08 -18.04
CA ALA A 411 -74.92 15.15 -18.33
C ALA A 411 -75.80 14.85 -19.55
N GLU A 412 -75.24 14.25 -20.60
CA GLU A 412 -75.98 13.78 -21.77
C GLU A 412 -76.90 12.60 -21.43
N GLN A 413 -76.45 11.66 -20.60
CA GLN A 413 -77.25 10.54 -20.11
C GLN A 413 -78.40 11.03 -19.23
N THR A 414 -78.16 11.91 -18.27
CA THR A 414 -79.24 12.51 -17.47
C THR A 414 -80.22 13.29 -18.35
N ALA A 415 -79.75 14.02 -19.36
CA ALA A 415 -80.62 14.66 -20.35
C ALA A 415 -81.40 13.65 -21.21
N CYS A 416 -80.80 12.52 -21.57
CA CYS A 416 -81.45 11.44 -22.29
C CYS A 416 -82.42 10.65 -21.42
N GLU A 417 -82.14 10.43 -20.15
CA GLU A 417 -83.02 9.81 -19.15
C GLU A 417 -84.24 10.70 -18.89
N VAL A 418 -84.06 12.02 -18.82
CA VAL A 418 -85.19 12.99 -18.78
C VAL A 418 -86.04 12.90 -20.05
N LYS A 419 -85.42 12.69 -21.23
CA LYS A 419 -86.13 12.46 -22.50
C LYS A 419 -86.79 11.08 -22.57
N LEU A 420 -86.17 10.05 -21.98
CA LEU A 420 -86.64 8.66 -21.93
C LEU A 420 -87.83 8.51 -20.98
N ASN A 421 -87.78 9.17 -19.82
CA ASN A 421 -88.90 9.30 -18.90
C ASN A 421 -90.09 10.04 -19.53
N ALA A 422 -89.87 10.77 -20.63
CA ALA A 422 -90.91 11.39 -21.45
C ALA A 422 -91.35 10.53 -22.67
N SER A 423 -90.70 9.39 -22.94
CA SER A 423 -90.96 8.58 -24.14
C SER A 423 -91.21 7.10 -23.81
N ASP A 424 -92.49 6.75 -23.76
CA ASP A 424 -93.07 5.43 -23.44
C ASP A 424 -92.69 4.27 -24.42
N ILE A 425 -91.87 4.55 -25.44
CA ILE A 425 -91.62 3.65 -26.59
C ILE A 425 -90.34 2.80 -26.40
N LEU A 426 -89.36 3.29 -25.64
CA LEU A 426 -88.06 2.62 -25.47
C LEU A 426 -88.12 1.41 -24.50
N LEU A 427 -89.01 1.48 -23.50
CA LEU A 427 -89.33 0.36 -22.61
C LEU A 427 -89.98 -0.82 -23.37
N GLN A 428 -90.77 -0.54 -24.41
CA GLN A 428 -91.34 -1.56 -25.30
C GLN A 428 -90.28 -2.21 -26.20
N ALA A 429 -89.31 -1.45 -26.71
CA ALA A 429 -88.27 -1.98 -27.59
C ALA A 429 -87.26 -2.90 -26.86
N LEU A 430 -86.91 -2.57 -25.60
CA LEU A 430 -86.01 -3.38 -24.77
C LEU A 430 -86.58 -4.76 -24.42
N HIS A 431 -87.90 -4.87 -24.21
CA HIS A 431 -88.57 -6.16 -24.02
C HIS A 431 -88.49 -7.05 -25.26
N VAL A 432 -88.53 -6.46 -26.46
CA VAL A 432 -88.51 -7.18 -27.74
C VAL A 432 -87.10 -7.70 -28.08
N ILE A 433 -86.04 -6.94 -27.79
CA ILE A 433 -84.66 -7.30 -28.16
C ILE A 433 -84.09 -8.41 -27.25
N LEU A 434 -84.48 -8.43 -25.97
CA LEU A 434 -83.99 -9.42 -25.00
C LEU A 434 -84.83 -10.71 -24.98
N SER A 435 -85.76 -10.88 -25.94
CA SER A 435 -86.61 -12.08 -26.09
C SER A 435 -87.40 -12.44 -24.82
N GLY A 436 -87.78 -11.44 -24.02
CA GLY A 436 -88.70 -11.61 -22.91
C GLY A 436 -90.15 -11.50 -23.40
N GLN A 437 -91.05 -12.33 -22.87
CA GLN A 437 -92.49 -12.09 -23.07
C GLN A 437 -92.83 -10.71 -22.50
N THR A 438 -93.66 -9.95 -23.22
CA THR A 438 -94.16 -8.64 -22.79
C THR A 438 -95.05 -8.80 -21.55
N GLY A 439 -94.42 -8.78 -20.38
CA GLY A 439 -95.02 -8.70 -19.06
C GLY A 439 -94.21 -7.71 -18.23
N SER A 440 -94.88 -6.83 -17.49
CA SER A 440 -94.31 -5.68 -16.79
C SER A 440 -93.49 -6.06 -15.54
N ASP A 441 -92.46 -6.90 -15.69
CA ASP A 441 -91.62 -7.27 -14.56
C ASP A 441 -90.14 -6.97 -14.82
N THR A 442 -89.73 -5.80 -14.37
CA THR A 442 -88.35 -5.27 -14.47
C THR A 442 -87.33 -6.16 -13.75
N GLN A 443 -87.77 -7.05 -12.85
CA GLN A 443 -86.93 -7.99 -12.13
C GLN A 443 -86.31 -9.07 -13.04
N LEU A 444 -86.95 -9.40 -14.16
CA LEU A 444 -86.48 -10.42 -15.10
C LEU A 444 -85.27 -9.92 -15.93
N LEU A 445 -85.26 -8.62 -16.25
CA LEU A 445 -84.14 -7.94 -16.92
C LEU A 445 -82.92 -7.79 -16.01
N VAL A 446 -83.14 -7.49 -14.72
CA VAL A 446 -82.07 -7.42 -13.71
C VAL A 446 -81.43 -8.80 -13.51
N LYS A 447 -82.23 -9.87 -13.53
CA LYS A 447 -81.72 -11.24 -13.38
C LYS A 447 -80.83 -11.66 -14.56
N GLN A 448 -81.26 -11.41 -15.79
CA GLN A 448 -80.45 -11.67 -16.99
C GLN A 448 -79.17 -10.83 -17.03
N TYR A 449 -79.22 -9.58 -16.59
CA TYR A 449 -78.04 -8.73 -16.46
C TYR A 449 -77.07 -9.24 -15.38
N SER A 450 -77.59 -9.75 -14.25
CA SER A 450 -76.78 -10.34 -13.19
C SER A 450 -76.13 -11.67 -13.59
N GLU A 451 -76.82 -12.50 -14.38
CA GLU A 451 -76.29 -13.74 -14.94
C GLU A 451 -75.17 -13.44 -15.95
N LEU A 452 -75.36 -12.44 -16.83
CA LEU A 452 -74.32 -11.99 -17.75
C LEU A 452 -73.08 -11.43 -17.01
N LEU A 453 -73.28 -10.69 -15.92
CA LEU A 453 -72.19 -10.19 -15.07
C LEU A 453 -71.43 -11.33 -14.38
N SER A 454 -72.14 -12.37 -13.94
CA SER A 454 -71.54 -13.59 -13.39
C SER A 454 -70.66 -14.29 -14.43
N ASP A 455 -71.20 -14.53 -15.62
CA ASP A 455 -70.47 -15.20 -16.71
C ASP A 455 -69.21 -14.41 -17.13
N VAL A 456 -69.28 -13.07 -17.11
CA VAL A 456 -68.12 -12.21 -17.40
C VAL A 456 -67.05 -12.29 -16.30
N ASN A 457 -67.45 -12.42 -15.03
CA ASN A 457 -66.50 -12.57 -13.93
C ASN A 457 -65.85 -13.96 -13.94
N ASP A 458 -66.62 -15.02 -14.21
CA ASP A 458 -66.10 -16.39 -14.35
C ASP A 458 -65.09 -16.48 -15.50
N LEU A 459 -65.36 -15.78 -16.62
CA LEU A 459 -64.42 -15.69 -17.73
C LEU A 459 -63.13 -14.92 -17.37
N LYS A 460 -63.24 -13.85 -16.56
CA LYS A 460 -62.06 -13.10 -16.06
C LYS A 460 -61.21 -13.95 -15.13
N GLU A 461 -61.81 -14.70 -14.21
CA GLU A 461 -61.08 -15.62 -13.33
C GLU A 461 -60.40 -16.73 -14.12
N SER A 462 -61.08 -17.29 -15.13
CA SER A 462 -60.50 -18.31 -16.02
C SER A 462 -59.27 -17.77 -16.78
N VAL A 463 -59.35 -16.56 -17.33
CA VAL A 463 -58.22 -15.91 -18.02
C VAL A 463 -57.06 -15.61 -17.06
N TYR A 464 -57.37 -15.18 -15.83
CA TYR A 464 -56.36 -14.89 -14.81
C TYR A 464 -55.61 -16.16 -14.37
N GLU A 465 -56.33 -17.27 -14.14
CA GLU A 465 -55.70 -18.56 -13.79
C GLU A 465 -54.88 -19.13 -14.96
N GLU A 466 -55.30 -18.97 -16.22
CA GLU A 466 -54.47 -19.34 -17.37
C GLU A 466 -53.18 -18.50 -17.48
N TYR A 467 -53.25 -17.20 -17.16
CA TYR A 467 -52.06 -16.33 -17.13
C TYR A 467 -51.07 -16.76 -16.03
N LYS A 468 -51.58 -17.06 -14.84
CA LYS A 468 -50.80 -17.54 -13.70
C LYS A 468 -50.13 -18.89 -14.00
N ASN A 469 -50.83 -19.78 -14.71
CA ASN A 469 -50.27 -21.04 -15.19
C ASN A 469 -49.17 -20.83 -16.24
N LYS A 470 -49.31 -19.82 -17.12
CA LYS A 470 -48.24 -19.43 -18.05
C LYS A 470 -47.02 -18.86 -17.33
N GLU A 471 -47.20 -18.02 -16.31
CA GLU A 471 -46.07 -17.50 -15.52
C GLU A 471 -45.31 -18.62 -14.81
N LYS A 472 -46.02 -19.57 -14.18
CA LYS A 472 -45.40 -20.76 -13.57
C LYS A 472 -44.59 -21.57 -14.59
N ALA A 473 -45.15 -21.82 -15.77
CA ALA A 473 -44.45 -22.53 -16.84
C ALA A 473 -43.20 -21.77 -17.33
N LEU A 474 -43.22 -20.43 -17.31
CA LEU A 474 -42.10 -19.58 -17.71
C LEU A 474 -40.99 -19.57 -16.64
N VAL A 475 -41.35 -19.59 -15.36
CA VAL A 475 -40.41 -19.76 -14.24
C VAL A 475 -39.75 -21.14 -14.28
N ASP A 476 -40.53 -22.19 -14.50
CA ASP A 476 -40.02 -23.56 -14.67
C ASP A 476 -39.11 -23.70 -15.90
N PHE A 477 -39.41 -22.97 -16.97
CA PHE A 477 -38.55 -22.92 -18.14
C PHE A 477 -37.22 -22.20 -17.84
N LYS A 478 -37.25 -21.07 -17.14
CA LYS A 478 -36.04 -20.33 -16.73
C LYS A 478 -35.15 -21.19 -15.82
N SER A 479 -35.71 -21.85 -14.83
CA SER A 479 -34.94 -22.72 -13.92
C SER A 479 -34.32 -23.92 -14.66
N ARG A 480 -35.03 -24.53 -15.62
CA ARG A 480 -34.51 -25.62 -16.45
C ARG A 480 -33.45 -25.18 -17.46
N THR A 481 -33.42 -23.90 -17.85
CA THR A 481 -32.49 -23.35 -18.86
C THR A 481 -31.30 -22.60 -18.27
N GLU A 482 -31.30 -22.33 -16.97
CA GLU A 482 -30.20 -21.67 -16.25
C GLU A 482 -28.83 -22.37 -16.38
N PRO A 483 -28.71 -23.71 -16.32
CA PRO A 483 -27.43 -24.40 -16.54
C PRO A 483 -26.92 -24.20 -17.98
N LEU A 484 -27.83 -24.03 -18.92
CA LEU A 484 -27.59 -23.86 -20.36
C LEU A 484 -27.12 -22.43 -20.66
N GLN A 485 -27.66 -21.41 -19.97
CA GLN A 485 -27.17 -20.04 -20.03
C GLN A 485 -25.72 -19.93 -19.53
N ARG A 486 -25.37 -20.61 -18.43
CA ARG A 486 -23.98 -20.63 -17.92
C ARG A 486 -23.01 -21.30 -18.91
N CYS A 487 -23.44 -22.37 -19.59
CA CYS A 487 -22.58 -23.09 -20.54
C CYS A 487 -22.42 -22.40 -21.91
N VAL A 488 -23.42 -21.64 -22.37
CA VAL A 488 -23.40 -21.00 -23.70
C VAL A 488 -22.95 -19.53 -23.64
N TRP A 489 -23.20 -18.85 -22.52
CA TRP A 489 -23.02 -17.39 -22.40
C TRP A 489 -22.08 -16.95 -21.26
N GLY A 490 -21.44 -17.89 -20.55
CA GLY A 490 -20.56 -17.61 -19.40
C GLY A 490 -19.11 -17.21 -19.73
N GLY A 491 -18.77 -16.97 -21.00
CA GLY A 491 -17.45 -16.47 -21.42
C GLY A 491 -17.58 -15.12 -22.12
N ALA A 492 -16.59 -14.24 -21.93
CA ALA A 492 -16.57 -12.84 -22.40
C ALA A 492 -16.55 -12.63 -23.93
N GLY A 493 -17.13 -13.51 -24.74
CA GLY A 493 -17.30 -13.34 -26.17
C GLY A 493 -18.68 -13.79 -26.61
N ARG A 494 -19.43 -12.92 -27.31
CA ARG A 494 -20.71 -13.24 -27.97
C ARG A 494 -20.50 -14.18 -29.16
N GLY A 495 -20.09 -15.42 -28.91
CA GLY A 495 -19.95 -16.45 -29.93
C GLY A 495 -19.90 -17.86 -29.34
N ALA A 496 -20.84 -18.71 -29.74
CA ALA A 496 -20.82 -20.12 -29.40
C ALA A 496 -19.56 -20.79 -29.96
N ARG A 497 -18.83 -21.56 -29.13
CA ARG A 497 -17.75 -22.44 -29.59
C ARG A 497 -18.30 -23.41 -30.64
N ARG A 498 -17.92 -23.21 -31.91
CA ARG A 498 -18.18 -24.16 -33.01
C ARG A 498 -17.53 -25.50 -32.65
N GLY A 499 -18.33 -26.55 -32.49
CA GLY A 499 -17.85 -27.93 -32.35
C GLY A 499 -18.54 -28.82 -31.31
N SER A 500 -19.41 -28.28 -30.46
CA SER A 500 -20.12 -29.12 -29.46
C SER A 500 -21.30 -29.87 -30.10
N VAL A 501 -21.20 -31.20 -30.20
CA VAL A 501 -22.29 -32.10 -30.64
C VAL A 501 -23.56 -31.89 -29.80
N ARG A 502 -23.41 -31.57 -28.51
CA ARG A 502 -24.54 -31.27 -27.62
C ARG A 502 -25.22 -29.93 -27.95
N ALA A 503 -24.48 -28.94 -28.43
CA ALA A 503 -25.06 -27.67 -28.88
C ALA A 503 -25.86 -27.83 -30.20
N ALA A 504 -25.38 -28.67 -31.11
CA ALA A 504 -26.12 -28.99 -32.35
C ALA A 504 -27.41 -29.79 -32.06
N GLN A 505 -27.36 -30.77 -31.15
CA GLN A 505 -28.56 -31.50 -30.71
C GLN A 505 -29.57 -30.58 -30.01
N ALA A 506 -29.11 -29.64 -29.18
CA ALA A 506 -29.98 -28.66 -28.53
C ALA A 506 -30.60 -27.67 -29.53
N ALA A 507 -29.85 -27.21 -30.54
CA ALA A 507 -30.39 -26.35 -31.60
C ALA A 507 -31.48 -27.06 -32.41
N HIS A 508 -31.30 -28.35 -32.70
CA HIS A 508 -32.29 -29.16 -33.41
C HIS A 508 -33.56 -29.40 -32.56
N ALA A 509 -33.41 -29.63 -31.25
CA ALA A 509 -34.55 -29.77 -30.33
C ALA A 509 -35.33 -28.45 -30.19
N LEU A 510 -34.64 -27.31 -30.21
CA LEU A 510 -35.26 -25.99 -30.17
C LEU A 510 -36.05 -25.70 -31.46
N ALA A 511 -35.50 -26.06 -32.62
CA ALA A 511 -36.18 -25.95 -33.91
C ALA A 511 -37.47 -26.79 -33.97
N GLN A 512 -37.45 -28.02 -33.43
CA GLN A 512 -38.66 -28.84 -33.32
C GLN A 512 -39.72 -28.20 -32.42
N ARG A 513 -39.33 -27.66 -31.26
CA ARG A 513 -40.30 -27.00 -30.37
C ARG A 513 -40.88 -25.69 -30.94
N HIS A 514 -40.12 -24.98 -31.75
CA HIS A 514 -40.65 -23.83 -32.49
C HIS A 514 -41.69 -24.27 -33.53
N ALA A 515 -41.43 -25.36 -34.26
CA ALA A 515 -42.41 -25.91 -35.21
C ALA A 515 -43.70 -26.38 -34.52
N ASP A 516 -43.61 -26.99 -33.33
CA ASP A 516 -44.78 -27.39 -32.55
C ASP A 516 -45.59 -26.17 -32.04
N ALA A 517 -44.91 -25.10 -31.63
CA ALA A 517 -45.55 -23.86 -31.22
C ALA A 517 -46.26 -23.17 -32.39
N ASP A 518 -45.63 -23.13 -33.57
CA ASP A 518 -46.24 -22.58 -34.78
C ASP A 518 -47.47 -23.39 -35.22
N ALA A 519 -47.43 -24.72 -35.10
CA ALA A 519 -48.58 -25.58 -35.35
C ALA A 519 -49.74 -25.30 -34.38
N HIS A 520 -49.45 -25.05 -33.10
CA HIS A 520 -50.46 -24.65 -32.11
C HIS A 520 -51.06 -23.26 -32.39
N VAL A 521 -50.24 -22.29 -32.80
CA VAL A 521 -50.70 -20.95 -33.19
C VAL A 521 -51.61 -21.02 -34.42
N LEU A 522 -51.24 -21.83 -35.42
CA LEU A 522 -52.06 -22.10 -36.61
C LEU A 522 -53.40 -22.78 -36.25
N ALA A 523 -53.40 -23.70 -35.29
CA ALA A 523 -54.63 -24.33 -34.78
C ALA A 523 -55.53 -23.36 -33.99
N ALA A 524 -54.95 -22.40 -33.28
CA ALA A 524 -55.72 -21.36 -32.59
C ALA A 524 -56.32 -20.33 -33.57
N THR A 525 -55.56 -19.95 -34.61
CA THR A 525 -56.05 -19.06 -35.68
C THR A 525 -57.14 -19.71 -36.52
N SER A 526 -57.07 -21.02 -36.76
CA SER A 526 -58.14 -21.75 -37.46
C SER A 526 -59.43 -21.83 -36.62
N ARG A 527 -59.35 -21.94 -35.29
CA ARG A 527 -60.51 -21.80 -34.38
C ARG A 527 -61.11 -20.39 -34.43
N PHE A 528 -60.29 -19.35 -34.47
CA PHE A 528 -60.77 -17.97 -34.62
C PHE A 528 -61.47 -17.74 -35.98
N ALA A 529 -60.95 -18.33 -37.06
CA ALA A 529 -61.57 -18.31 -38.36
C ALA A 529 -62.90 -19.08 -38.39
N ALA A 530 -63.01 -20.20 -37.67
CA ALA A 530 -64.25 -20.96 -37.52
C ALA A 530 -65.33 -20.16 -36.77
N VAL A 531 -64.96 -19.42 -35.72
CA VAL A 531 -65.88 -18.52 -35.00
C VAL A 531 -66.32 -17.34 -35.89
N LYS A 532 -65.40 -16.78 -36.69
CA LYS A 532 -65.71 -15.72 -37.66
C LYS A 532 -66.66 -16.19 -38.78
N ASN A 533 -66.52 -17.44 -39.22
CA ASN A 533 -67.37 -18.02 -40.27
C ASN A 533 -68.69 -18.62 -39.73
N GLY A 534 -68.81 -18.78 -38.40
CA GLY A 534 -70.02 -19.25 -37.71
C GLY A 534 -71.06 -18.17 -37.43
N ASP A 535 -70.75 -16.88 -37.61
CA ASP A 535 -71.66 -15.74 -37.38
C ASP A 535 -72.69 -15.61 -38.52
N LYS A 536 -73.63 -16.57 -38.58
CA LYS A 536 -74.72 -16.62 -39.57
C LYS A 536 -75.77 -15.52 -39.38
N GLN A 537 -75.78 -14.82 -38.24
CA GLN A 537 -76.74 -13.76 -37.92
C GLN A 537 -76.17 -12.34 -38.01
N HIS A 538 -74.91 -12.17 -38.42
CA HIS A 538 -74.24 -10.87 -38.54
C HIS A 538 -74.29 -10.03 -37.24
N LEU A 539 -74.28 -10.69 -36.08
CA LEU A 539 -74.37 -10.04 -34.77
C LEU A 539 -73.23 -9.05 -34.56
N ARG A 540 -72.05 -9.34 -35.12
CA ARG A 540 -70.91 -8.42 -35.07
C ARG A 540 -71.14 -7.13 -35.87
N LYS A 541 -71.85 -7.18 -36.99
CA LYS A 541 -72.20 -5.99 -37.78
C LYS A 541 -73.31 -5.19 -37.11
N LEU A 542 -74.26 -5.84 -36.45
CA LEU A 542 -75.30 -5.19 -35.65
C LEU A 542 -74.69 -4.39 -34.49
N TRP A 543 -73.75 -4.97 -33.74
CA TRP A 543 -73.03 -4.25 -32.70
C TRP A 543 -72.18 -3.09 -33.24
N GLN A 544 -71.56 -3.28 -34.41
CA GLN A 544 -70.80 -2.21 -35.04
C GLN A 544 -71.71 -1.05 -35.51
N TRP A 545 -72.89 -1.34 -36.07
CA TRP A 545 -73.87 -0.32 -36.46
C TRP A 545 -74.53 0.35 -35.26
N PHE A 546 -74.78 -0.38 -34.16
CA PHE A 546 -75.24 0.22 -32.91
C PHE A 546 -74.28 1.29 -32.39
N LEU A 547 -72.97 1.02 -32.46
CA LEU A 547 -71.94 1.92 -31.95
C LEU A 547 -71.57 3.06 -32.91
N THR A 548 -71.77 2.90 -34.22
CA THR A 548 -71.24 3.85 -35.22
C THR A 548 -72.28 4.52 -36.09
N ASP A 549 -73.47 3.93 -36.29
CA ASP A 549 -74.49 4.46 -37.20
C ASP A 549 -75.91 3.97 -36.82
N PRO A 550 -76.54 4.58 -35.79
CA PRO A 550 -77.84 4.15 -35.26
C PRO A 550 -78.99 4.28 -36.28
N ALA A 551 -78.89 5.17 -37.27
CA ALA A 551 -79.88 5.29 -38.35
C ALA A 551 -79.88 4.07 -39.27
N LYS A 552 -78.68 3.54 -39.56
CA LYS A 552 -78.51 2.33 -40.38
C LYS A 552 -79.04 1.09 -39.67
N LEU A 553 -78.80 0.97 -38.37
CA LEU A 553 -79.36 -0.08 -37.50
C LEU A 553 -80.90 -0.09 -37.54
N LEU A 554 -81.53 1.07 -37.33
CA LEU A 554 -82.99 1.24 -37.37
C LEU A 554 -83.58 0.88 -38.74
N SER A 555 -82.90 1.22 -39.84
CA SER A 555 -83.33 0.87 -41.20
C SER A 555 -83.27 -0.64 -41.47
N THR A 556 -82.21 -1.31 -40.98
CA THR A 556 -82.06 -2.77 -41.13
C THR A 556 -83.03 -3.55 -40.25
N LEU A 557 -83.34 -3.07 -39.04
CA LEU A 557 -84.36 -3.66 -38.17
C LEU A 557 -85.77 -3.49 -38.75
N LYS A 558 -86.09 -2.31 -39.32
CA LYS A 558 -87.35 -2.11 -40.06
C LYS A 558 -87.50 -3.06 -41.24
N ASN A 559 -86.43 -3.26 -42.02
CA ASN A 559 -86.46 -4.16 -43.17
C ASN A 559 -86.49 -5.65 -42.80
N ALA A 560 -85.97 -6.03 -41.63
CA ALA A 560 -86.06 -7.41 -41.12
C ALA A 560 -87.48 -7.75 -40.61
N ASN A 561 -88.19 -6.78 -40.02
CA ASN A 561 -89.58 -6.96 -39.58
C ASN A 561 -90.60 -6.97 -40.73
N CYS A 562 -90.24 -6.54 -41.93
CA CYS A 562 -91.12 -6.60 -43.11
C CYS A 562 -91.14 -7.96 -43.83
N LYS A 563 -90.38 -8.97 -43.39
CA LYS A 563 -90.28 -10.28 -44.07
C LYS A 563 -91.04 -11.44 -43.41
N PHE A 564 -91.91 -11.16 -42.44
CA PHE A 564 -92.72 -12.20 -41.75
C PHE A 564 -94.23 -12.14 -42.04
N TYR A 565 -94.61 -11.64 -43.22
CA TYR A 565 -95.92 -11.90 -43.81
C TYR A 565 -95.74 -12.33 -45.27
N ASP A 566 -95.43 -13.62 -45.43
CA ASP A 566 -96.10 -14.59 -46.30
C ASP A 566 -95.64 -16.01 -45.94
#